data_AF-A0A520IBC3-F1
#
_entry.id   AF-A0A520IBC3-F1
#
_cell.length_a   1.000
_cell.length_b   1.000
_cell.length_c   1.000
_cell.angle_alpha   90.00
_cell.angle_beta   90.00
_cell.angle_gamma   90.00
#
_symmetry.space_group_name_H-M   'P 1'
#
loop_
_entity.id
_entity.type
_entity.pdbx_description
1 polymer ?
#
loop_
_entity_poly.entity_id
_entity_poly.type
_entity_poly.pdbx_seq_one_letter_code
_entity_poly.pdbx_strand_id
1 'polypeptide(L)'
;MFKITKCLIALLVLQIISKNVYSQEIHAKVVVDLAVAKAPMKPVWAWFGYDEPNYTYMKDGKKLLSEIAALSPVPVYVRAHSLLVTGDGIAALKWGSTNAYTEDANGNPVYDWKLIDSIFDTYVKRGMKPFAQIGFMPQALSTRPEPYKHHWKPGDPYGDIITGWAYPPKDYKKWGELIYNWVKHSVARYGK
;
A
#
# COMPACT_ATOMS: atom_id res chain seq x y z
N MET A 1 -71.15 27.95 2.30
CA MET A 1 -70.95 27.22 3.57
C MET A 1 -70.63 25.73 3.37
N PHE A 2 -71.41 24.95 2.62
CA PHE A 2 -71.26 23.47 2.52
C PHE A 2 -69.92 22.93 1.98
N LYS A 3 -69.23 23.63 1.06
CA LYS A 3 -67.94 23.19 0.50
C LYS A 3 -66.77 23.30 1.51
N ILE A 4 -66.79 24.34 2.33
CA ILE A 4 -65.73 24.61 3.32
C ILE A 4 -65.80 23.57 4.46
N THR A 5 -67.01 23.20 4.89
CA THR A 5 -67.22 22.17 5.92
C THR A 5 -66.76 20.78 5.45
N LYS A 6 -66.98 20.42 4.18
CA LYS A 6 -66.49 19.15 3.61
C LYS A 6 -64.96 19.10 3.52
N CYS A 7 -64.30 20.20 3.16
CA CYS A 7 -62.83 20.26 3.16
C CYS A 7 -62.25 20.16 4.57
N LEU A 8 -62.86 20.82 5.57
CA LEU A 8 -62.44 20.73 6.97
C LEU A 8 -62.58 19.32 7.53
N ILE A 9 -63.69 18.63 7.23
CA ILE A 9 -63.89 17.23 7.63
C ILE A 9 -62.86 16.33 6.95
N ALA A 10 -62.59 16.53 5.65
CA ALA A 10 -61.59 15.75 4.93
C ALA A 10 -60.17 15.97 5.51
N LEU A 11 -59.81 17.19 5.87
CA LEU A 11 -58.52 17.50 6.51
C LEU A 11 -58.41 16.90 7.93
N LEU A 12 -59.49 16.94 8.72
CA LEU A 12 -59.51 16.32 10.05
C LEU A 12 -59.34 14.79 9.93
N VAL A 13 -60.04 14.18 8.97
CA VAL A 13 -59.94 12.74 8.68
C VAL A 13 -58.53 12.38 8.20
N LEU A 14 -57.91 13.19 7.33
CA LEU A 14 -56.52 13.02 6.91
C LEU A 14 -55.52 13.12 8.08
N GLN A 15 -55.73 14.04 9.03
CA GLN A 15 -54.91 14.12 10.24
C GLN A 15 -55.10 12.93 11.17
N ILE A 16 -56.32 12.38 11.28
CA ILE A 16 -56.61 11.19 12.09
C ILE A 16 -56.05 9.91 11.44
N ILE A 17 -56.00 9.84 10.10
CA ILE A 17 -55.43 8.70 9.34
C ILE A 17 -53.91 8.80 9.19
N SER A 18 -53.32 9.98 9.44
CA SER A 18 -51.87 10.16 9.49
C SER A 18 -51.32 9.38 10.67
N LYS A 19 -50.84 8.15 10.41
CA LYS A 19 -50.08 7.38 11.40
C LYS A 19 -48.89 8.24 11.83
N ASN A 20 -48.73 8.46 13.13
CA ASN A 20 -47.48 8.99 13.69
C ASN A 20 -46.37 8.03 13.28
N VAL A 21 -45.62 8.39 12.24
CA VAL A 21 -44.39 7.69 11.86
C VAL A 21 -43.35 8.12 12.87
N TYR A 22 -43.30 7.43 14.01
CA TYR A 22 -42.17 7.55 14.90
C TYR A 22 -40.94 7.01 14.17
N SER A 23 -39.87 7.80 14.12
CA SER A 23 -38.57 7.29 13.74
C SER A 23 -38.31 6.03 14.56
N GLN A 24 -37.98 4.91 13.90
CA GLN A 24 -37.60 3.71 14.62
C GLN A 24 -36.26 3.99 15.32
N GLU A 25 -36.33 4.32 16.61
CA GLU A 25 -35.16 4.33 17.49
C GLU A 25 -34.74 2.89 17.81
N ILE A 26 -34.30 2.15 16.79
CA ILE A 26 -33.63 0.87 16.99
C ILE A 26 -32.23 1.19 17.49
N HIS A 27 -32.11 1.32 18.81
CA HIS A 27 -30.81 1.39 19.46
C HIS A 27 -30.17 0.01 19.42
N ALA A 28 -29.02 -0.11 18.75
CA ALA A 28 -28.23 -1.33 18.83
C ALA A 28 -27.79 -1.56 20.28
N LYS A 29 -28.34 -2.58 20.94
CA LYS A 29 -27.89 -2.98 22.28
C LYS A 29 -26.71 -3.95 22.16
N VAL A 30 -25.53 -3.48 22.55
CA VAL A 30 -24.32 -4.32 22.63
C VAL A 30 -24.12 -4.76 24.08
N VAL A 31 -24.23 -6.06 24.34
CA VAL A 31 -23.94 -6.66 25.65
C VAL A 31 -22.64 -7.47 25.55
N VAL A 32 -21.69 -7.20 26.43
CA VAL A 32 -20.38 -7.85 26.47
C VAL A 32 -20.22 -8.54 27.83
N ASP A 33 -19.96 -9.85 27.80
CA ASP A 33 -19.57 -10.63 28.99
C ASP A 33 -18.07 -10.91 28.93
N LEU A 34 -17.32 -10.31 29.86
CA LEU A 34 -15.86 -10.45 29.93
C LEU A 34 -15.40 -11.81 30.49
N ALA A 35 -16.31 -12.60 31.09
CA ALA A 35 -16.01 -13.94 31.57
C ALA A 35 -16.04 -14.99 30.44
N VAL A 36 -16.57 -14.65 29.27
CA VAL A 36 -16.74 -15.57 28.13
C VAL A 36 -15.75 -15.23 27.02
N ALA A 37 -14.61 -15.92 26.99
CA ALA A 37 -13.66 -15.84 25.89
C ALA A 37 -14.17 -16.62 24.65
N LYS A 38 -14.24 -15.96 23.49
CA LYS A 38 -14.66 -16.62 22.22
C LYS A 38 -13.49 -17.28 21.47
N ALA A 39 -12.44 -16.52 21.18
CA ALA A 39 -11.25 -16.95 20.47
C ALA A 39 -10.14 -15.87 20.54
N PRO A 40 -8.87 -16.21 20.22
CA PRO A 40 -7.82 -15.21 20.06
C PRO A 40 -8.13 -14.19 18.95
N MET A 41 -7.93 -12.90 19.22
CA MET A 41 -8.04 -11.85 18.22
C MET A 41 -6.77 -11.79 17.36
N LYS A 42 -6.89 -12.04 16.05
CA LYS A 42 -5.77 -11.88 15.13
C LYS A 42 -5.65 -10.40 14.71
N PRO A 43 -4.49 -9.76 14.89
CA PRO A 43 -4.31 -8.34 14.58
C PRO A 43 -4.14 -8.09 13.08
N VAL A 44 -5.20 -8.33 12.31
CA VAL A 44 -5.23 -8.16 10.83
C VAL A 44 -5.02 -6.72 10.38
N TRP A 45 -5.08 -5.75 11.30
CA TRP A 45 -4.87 -4.33 11.05
C TRP A 45 -3.38 -3.92 11.04
N ALA A 46 -2.45 -4.79 11.45
CA ALA A 46 -1.03 -4.46 11.57
C ALA A 46 -0.27 -4.48 10.22
N TRP A 47 -0.90 -4.05 9.14
CA TRP A 47 -0.37 -4.04 7.77
C TRP A 47 -0.48 -2.64 7.16
N PHE A 48 0.65 -2.08 6.75
CA PHE A 48 0.73 -0.70 6.24
C PHE A 48 1.44 -0.68 4.89
N GLY A 49 0.95 0.18 4.00
CA GLY A 49 1.50 0.36 2.67
C GLY A 49 1.65 1.83 2.31
N TYR A 50 2.64 2.12 1.48
CA TYR A 50 2.83 3.43 0.86
C TYR A 50 3.51 3.26 -0.50
N ASP A 51 3.69 4.37 -1.22
CA ASP A 51 4.07 4.33 -2.61
C ASP A 51 5.60 4.34 -2.79
N GLU A 52 6.24 5.47 -2.48
CA GLU A 52 7.64 5.69 -2.82
C GLU A 52 8.60 5.07 -1.78
N PRO A 53 9.39 4.06 -2.16
CA PRO A 53 10.31 3.37 -1.24
C PRO A 53 11.48 4.25 -0.77
N ASN A 54 11.83 5.31 -1.50
CA ASN A 54 12.99 6.12 -1.13
C ASN A 54 12.70 7.09 0.03
N TYR A 55 11.42 7.36 0.35
CA TYR A 55 11.06 8.10 1.56
C TYR A 55 11.26 7.29 2.85
N THR A 56 11.36 5.96 2.77
CA THR A 56 11.49 5.06 3.92
C THR A 56 12.59 5.51 4.88
N TYR A 57 13.80 5.68 4.36
CA TYR A 57 14.99 5.96 5.16
C TYR A 57 15.23 7.46 5.40
N MET A 58 14.36 8.33 4.90
CA MET A 58 14.40 9.77 5.14
C MET A 58 13.90 10.13 6.54
N LYS A 59 14.13 11.38 6.97
CA LYS A 59 13.77 11.88 8.31
C LYS A 59 12.30 11.61 8.66
N ASP A 60 11.38 12.03 7.80
CA ASP A 60 9.94 11.95 8.11
C ASP A 60 9.38 10.55 7.90
N GLY A 61 9.92 9.77 6.96
CA GLY A 61 9.60 8.34 6.83
C GLY A 61 10.01 7.57 8.08
N LYS A 62 11.22 7.80 8.59
CA LYS A 62 11.70 7.23 9.86
C LYS A 62 10.83 7.64 11.05
N LYS A 63 10.37 8.89 11.12
CA LYS A 63 9.46 9.37 12.17
C LYS A 63 8.12 8.64 12.11
N LEU A 64 7.45 8.67 10.96
CA LEU A 64 6.14 8.05 10.77
C LEU A 64 6.19 6.54 11.03
N LEU A 65 7.20 5.84 10.53
CA LEU A 65 7.36 4.41 10.77
C LEU A 65 7.58 4.11 12.27
N SER A 66 8.31 4.96 13.00
CA SER A 66 8.44 4.79 14.45
C SER A 66 7.11 4.97 15.18
N GLU A 67 6.29 5.94 14.78
CA GLU A 67 4.95 6.17 15.36
C GLU A 67 4.01 4.99 15.06
N ILE A 68 4.04 4.47 13.84
CA ILE A 68 3.27 3.29 13.44
C ILE A 68 3.70 2.05 14.24
N ALA A 69 5.01 1.83 14.42
CA ALA A 69 5.52 0.74 15.25
C ALA A 69 5.03 0.88 16.71
N ALA A 70 5.09 2.07 17.29
CA ALA A 70 4.68 2.32 18.66
C ALA A 70 3.16 2.17 18.90
N LEU A 71 2.34 2.45 17.88
CA LEU A 71 0.89 2.31 17.96
C LEU A 71 0.42 0.85 18.01
N SER A 72 1.22 -0.08 17.49
CA SER A 72 0.83 -1.48 17.33
C SER A 72 1.32 -2.35 18.50
N PRO A 73 0.46 -3.19 19.11
CA PRO A 73 0.88 -4.15 20.13
C PRO A 73 1.62 -5.37 19.52
N VAL A 74 1.75 -5.44 18.20
CA VAL A 74 2.42 -6.52 17.46
C VAL A 74 3.33 -5.96 16.36
N PRO A 75 4.32 -6.73 15.87
CA PRO A 75 5.14 -6.30 14.74
C PRO A 75 4.29 -5.88 13.54
N VAL A 76 4.58 -4.68 13.03
CA VAL A 76 3.90 -4.13 11.85
C VAL A 76 4.53 -4.68 10.58
N TYR A 77 3.70 -5.06 9.61
CA TYR A 77 4.14 -5.44 8.27
C TYR A 77 4.06 -4.24 7.33
N VAL A 78 5.14 -3.95 6.60
CA VAL A 78 5.26 -2.73 5.80
C VAL A 78 5.63 -3.04 4.36
N ARG A 79 4.93 -2.41 3.41
CA ARG A 79 5.11 -2.61 1.97
C ARG A 79 5.27 -1.28 1.24
N ALA A 80 6.25 -1.21 0.33
CA ALA A 80 6.42 -0.12 -0.63
C ALA A 80 6.55 -0.66 -2.06
N HIS A 81 6.34 0.21 -3.05
CA HIS A 81 6.53 -0.12 -4.46
C HIS A 81 8.00 -0.04 -4.89
N SER A 82 8.28 -0.40 -6.15
CA SER A 82 9.52 -0.06 -6.86
C SER A 82 10.84 -0.55 -6.24
N LEU A 83 10.81 -1.69 -5.54
CA LEU A 83 12.00 -2.30 -4.94
C LEU A 83 13.02 -2.81 -5.97
N LEU A 84 12.63 -3.04 -7.22
CA LEU A 84 13.49 -3.51 -8.32
C LEU A 84 13.58 -2.54 -9.52
N VAL A 85 13.12 -1.29 -9.35
CA VAL A 85 13.22 -0.27 -10.41
C VAL A 85 14.65 0.28 -10.50
N THR A 86 15.15 0.44 -11.74
CA THR A 86 16.46 1.05 -12.05
C THR A 86 16.41 2.56 -11.80
N GLY A 87 17.47 3.14 -11.24
CA GLY A 87 17.50 4.59 -11.01
C GLY A 87 18.55 5.04 -10.00
N ASP A 88 18.41 6.27 -9.52
CA ASP A 88 19.37 6.98 -8.67
C ASP A 88 18.99 6.96 -7.17
N GLY A 89 17.85 6.38 -6.82
CA GLY A 89 17.32 6.42 -5.46
C GLY A 89 16.78 7.78 -5.01
N ILE A 90 16.65 8.75 -5.92
CA ILE A 90 16.01 10.04 -5.64
C ILE A 90 14.50 9.83 -5.63
N ALA A 91 13.88 10.12 -4.48
CA ALA A 91 12.43 10.05 -4.32
C ALA A 91 11.72 11.08 -5.22
N ALA A 92 10.60 10.68 -5.82
CA ALA A 92 9.73 11.57 -6.58
C ALA A 92 8.29 11.07 -6.51
N LEU A 93 7.31 11.94 -6.74
CA LEU A 93 5.90 11.57 -6.65
C LEU A 93 5.60 10.37 -7.57
N LYS A 94 4.99 9.32 -7.00
CA LYS A 94 4.68 8.06 -7.71
C LYS A 94 5.91 7.34 -8.29
N TRP A 95 7.11 7.64 -7.81
CA TRP A 95 8.36 7.07 -8.30
C TRP A 95 9.32 6.71 -7.16
N GLY A 96 10.03 5.60 -7.36
CA GLY A 96 11.20 5.25 -6.57
C GLY A 96 12.05 4.23 -7.29
N SER A 97 13.27 4.03 -6.81
CA SER A 97 14.23 3.11 -7.40
C SER A 97 15.26 2.67 -6.37
N THR A 98 15.82 1.50 -6.60
CA THR A 98 16.88 0.93 -5.76
C THR A 98 18.12 0.56 -6.55
N ASN A 99 18.00 0.52 -7.87
CA ASN A 99 19.07 0.10 -8.78
C ASN A 99 19.60 -1.31 -8.50
N ALA A 100 18.75 -2.19 -7.95
CA ALA A 100 19.14 -3.54 -7.54
C ALA A 100 19.70 -4.42 -8.67
N TYR A 101 19.40 -4.09 -9.93
CA TYR A 101 19.85 -4.80 -11.10
C TYR A 101 20.23 -3.84 -12.23
N THR A 102 21.44 -4.01 -12.74
CA THR A 102 21.93 -3.46 -14.01
C THR A 102 22.69 -4.55 -14.78
N GLU A 103 23.16 -4.24 -15.98
CA GLU A 103 24.06 -5.11 -16.74
C GLU A 103 25.34 -4.34 -17.09
N ASP A 104 26.48 -5.02 -17.08
CA ASP A 104 27.73 -4.47 -17.61
C ASP A 104 27.71 -4.37 -19.14
N ALA A 105 28.80 -3.89 -19.74
CA ALA A 105 28.93 -3.74 -21.20
C ALA A 105 28.83 -5.07 -21.98
N ASN A 106 29.05 -6.21 -21.31
CA ASN A 106 28.94 -7.55 -21.89
C ASN A 106 27.57 -8.18 -21.63
N GLY A 107 26.65 -7.47 -20.96
CA GLY A 107 25.34 -7.99 -20.58
C GLY A 107 25.36 -8.89 -19.34
N ASN A 108 26.44 -8.91 -18.55
CA ASN A 108 26.47 -9.67 -17.30
C ASN A 108 25.69 -8.93 -16.20
N PRO A 109 24.90 -9.65 -15.37
CA PRO A 109 24.21 -9.06 -14.24
C PRO A 109 25.14 -8.37 -13.24
N VAL A 110 24.77 -7.16 -12.82
CA VAL A 110 25.40 -6.43 -11.71
C VAL A 110 24.31 -6.15 -10.67
N TYR A 111 24.58 -6.56 -9.43
CA TYR A 111 23.64 -6.42 -8.31
C TYR A 111 24.14 -5.40 -7.29
N ASP A 112 23.29 -4.46 -6.89
CA ASP A 112 23.57 -3.51 -5.81
C ASP A 112 22.42 -3.47 -4.80
N TRP A 113 22.66 -3.99 -3.60
CA TRP A 113 21.64 -4.10 -2.55
C TRP A 113 21.59 -2.88 -1.63
N LYS A 114 22.45 -1.88 -1.80
CA LYS A 114 22.61 -0.77 -0.84
C LYS A 114 21.32 -0.02 -0.52
N LEU A 115 20.54 0.31 -1.56
CA LEU A 115 19.28 1.05 -1.37
C LEU A 115 18.16 0.16 -0.84
N ILE A 116 18.05 -1.09 -1.32
CA ILE A 116 17.13 -2.07 -0.73
C ILE A 116 17.44 -2.27 0.75
N ASP A 117 18.71 -2.44 1.11
CA ASP A 117 19.14 -2.60 2.49
C ASP A 117 18.80 -1.36 3.32
N SER A 118 18.95 -0.15 2.77
CA SER A 118 18.57 1.08 3.47
C SER A 118 17.07 1.11 3.81
N ILE A 119 16.22 0.58 2.93
CA ILE A 119 14.78 0.44 3.13
C ILE A 119 14.49 -0.63 4.18
N PHE A 120 15.00 -1.85 4.00
CA PHE A 120 14.69 -2.99 4.86
C PHE A 120 15.29 -2.83 6.26
N ASP A 121 16.51 -2.33 6.39
CA ASP A 121 17.10 -1.96 7.67
C ASP A 121 16.22 -0.98 8.44
N THR A 122 15.62 -0.02 7.75
CA THR A 122 14.78 0.99 8.40
C THR A 122 13.54 0.34 9.02
N TYR A 123 12.97 -0.68 8.39
CA TYR A 123 11.88 -1.49 8.96
C TYR A 123 12.37 -2.37 10.10
N VAL A 124 13.39 -3.18 9.86
CA VAL A 124 13.87 -4.20 10.81
C VAL A 124 14.36 -3.57 12.10
N LYS A 125 15.07 -2.43 12.04
CA LYS A 125 15.52 -1.68 13.23
C LYS A 125 14.36 -1.18 14.12
N ARG A 126 13.13 -1.14 13.60
CA ARG A 126 11.90 -0.76 14.33
C ARG A 126 11.06 -1.97 14.75
N GLY A 127 11.58 -3.19 14.62
CA GLY A 127 10.81 -4.41 14.87
C GLY A 127 9.69 -4.66 13.85
N MET A 128 9.72 -3.96 12.71
CA MET A 128 8.76 -4.15 11.63
C MET A 128 9.22 -5.27 10.70
N LYS A 129 8.26 -5.84 9.96
CA LYS A 129 8.49 -6.90 8.98
C LYS A 129 8.29 -6.39 7.56
N PRO A 130 9.32 -6.45 6.69
CA PRO A 130 9.14 -6.11 5.29
C PRO A 130 8.14 -7.08 4.63
N PHE A 131 7.07 -6.55 4.04
CA PHE A 131 6.23 -7.28 3.09
C PHE A 131 6.69 -6.92 1.68
N ALA A 132 7.67 -7.68 1.19
CA ALA A 132 8.40 -7.38 -0.03
C ALA A 132 7.50 -7.49 -1.28
N GLN A 133 7.39 -6.40 -2.04
CA GLN A 133 6.89 -6.46 -3.40
C GLN A 133 8.05 -6.74 -4.36
N ILE A 134 8.02 -7.87 -5.05
CA ILE A 134 8.96 -8.16 -6.14
C ILE A 134 8.53 -7.36 -7.37
N GLY A 135 9.22 -6.25 -7.63
CA GLY A 135 8.97 -5.39 -8.79
C GLY A 135 9.33 -3.92 -8.54
N PHE A 136 9.17 -3.04 -9.52
CA PHE A 136 8.80 -3.36 -10.91
C PHE A 136 10.02 -3.79 -11.74
N MET A 137 9.95 -3.74 -13.07
CA MET A 137 10.98 -4.31 -13.94
C MET A 137 12.23 -3.43 -14.00
N PRO A 138 13.45 -3.95 -13.74
CA PRO A 138 14.69 -3.25 -14.05
C PRO A 138 14.76 -2.86 -15.53
N GLN A 139 15.29 -1.67 -15.83
CA GLN A 139 15.36 -1.14 -17.20
C GLN A 139 16.11 -2.08 -18.14
N ALA A 140 17.23 -2.64 -17.68
CA ALA A 140 18.04 -3.58 -18.45
C ALA A 140 17.27 -4.87 -18.81
N LEU A 141 16.30 -5.29 -18.00
CA LEU A 141 15.50 -6.50 -18.24
C LEU A 141 14.16 -6.23 -18.93
N SER A 142 13.69 -4.99 -19.02
CA SER A 142 12.40 -4.71 -19.65
C SER A 142 12.38 -5.07 -21.15
N THR A 143 11.29 -5.65 -21.64
CA THR A 143 11.06 -5.85 -23.09
C THR A 143 10.81 -4.54 -23.84
N ARG A 144 10.40 -3.49 -23.13
CA ARG A 144 10.20 -2.15 -23.69
C ARG A 144 10.72 -1.10 -22.71
N PRO A 145 12.04 -0.89 -22.63
CA PRO A 145 12.64 -0.05 -21.59
C PRO A 145 12.35 1.44 -21.78
N GLU A 146 12.18 1.92 -23.02
CA GLU A 146 12.03 3.35 -23.29
C GLU A 146 10.61 3.78 -23.68
N PRO A 147 10.12 4.93 -23.16
CA PRO A 147 10.74 5.72 -22.07
C PRO A 147 10.72 4.95 -20.74
N TYR A 148 11.75 5.08 -19.89
CA TYR A 148 11.78 4.34 -18.61
C TYR A 148 11.14 5.07 -17.45
N LYS A 149 11.71 6.20 -17.01
CA LYS A 149 11.14 7.02 -15.91
C LYS A 149 10.02 7.91 -16.44
N HIS A 150 8.85 7.84 -15.80
CA HIS A 150 7.74 8.74 -16.12
C HIS A 150 7.95 10.13 -15.51
N HIS A 151 7.23 11.11 -16.04
CA HIS A 151 7.18 12.48 -15.52
C HIS A 151 5.75 12.90 -15.14
N TRP A 152 4.88 11.91 -14.87
CA TRP A 152 3.49 12.12 -14.47
C TRP A 152 3.36 13.06 -13.26
N LYS A 153 2.38 13.96 -13.33
CA LYS A 153 1.98 14.86 -12.23
C LYS A 153 0.45 14.90 -12.11
N PRO A 154 -0.10 15.34 -10.96
CA PRO A 154 -1.53 15.52 -10.80
C PRO A 154 -2.10 16.42 -11.90
N GLY A 155 -3.17 15.96 -12.55
CA GLY A 155 -3.77 16.62 -13.71
C GLY A 155 -3.42 15.95 -15.05
N ASP A 156 -2.35 15.17 -15.12
CA ASP A 156 -2.03 14.37 -16.31
C ASP A 156 -2.88 13.08 -16.35
N PRO A 157 -3.19 12.55 -17.55
CA PRO A 157 -3.80 11.23 -17.70
C PRO A 157 -3.01 10.15 -16.93
N TYR A 158 -3.70 9.36 -16.12
CA TYR A 158 -3.02 8.37 -15.27
C TYR A 158 -2.22 7.33 -16.08
N GLY A 159 -2.63 7.04 -17.32
CA GLY A 159 -1.90 6.14 -18.22
C GLY A 159 -0.44 6.54 -18.47
N ASP A 160 -0.12 7.84 -18.37
CA ASP A 160 1.23 8.37 -18.63
C ASP A 160 2.25 7.95 -17.55
N ILE A 161 1.78 7.40 -16.42
CA ILE A 161 2.64 6.80 -15.40
C ILE A 161 3.25 5.47 -15.89
N ILE A 162 2.56 4.74 -16.78
CA ILE A 162 2.92 3.39 -17.22
C ILE A 162 3.95 3.49 -18.35
N THR A 163 5.21 3.27 -17.98
CA THR A 163 6.36 3.36 -18.88
C THR A 163 7.18 2.06 -18.82
N GLY A 164 8.46 2.08 -19.17
CA GLY A 164 9.26 0.87 -19.38
C GLY A 164 9.43 -0.05 -18.16
N TRP A 165 9.15 0.43 -16.95
CA TRP A 165 9.17 -0.37 -15.73
C TRP A 165 8.00 -1.37 -15.62
N ALA A 166 6.92 -1.20 -16.39
CA ALA A 166 5.70 -2.01 -16.29
C ALA A 166 5.65 -3.22 -17.25
N TYR A 167 6.71 -3.43 -18.02
CA TYR A 167 6.80 -4.50 -19.03
C TYR A 167 7.42 -5.78 -18.45
N PRO A 168 7.13 -6.96 -19.03
CA PRO A 168 7.71 -8.23 -18.60
C PRO A 168 9.23 -8.28 -18.86
N PRO A 169 9.96 -9.23 -18.25
CA PRO A 169 11.38 -9.39 -18.50
C PRO A 169 11.62 -9.96 -19.92
N LYS A 170 12.64 -9.45 -20.61
CA LYS A 170 13.13 -10.00 -21.88
C LYS A 170 13.90 -11.31 -21.71
N ASP A 171 14.37 -11.58 -20.49
CA ASP A 171 15.04 -12.81 -20.09
C ASP A 171 14.53 -13.26 -18.71
N TYR A 172 13.73 -14.32 -18.70
CA TYR A 172 13.14 -14.88 -17.49
C TYR A 172 14.16 -15.61 -16.60
N LYS A 173 15.28 -16.11 -17.18
CA LYS A 173 16.34 -16.75 -16.40
C LYS A 173 17.07 -15.69 -15.56
N LYS A 174 17.47 -14.58 -16.19
CA LYS A 174 18.10 -13.45 -15.47
C LYS A 174 17.16 -12.84 -14.42
N TRP A 175 15.86 -12.74 -14.72
CA TRP A 175 14.85 -12.32 -13.74
C TRP A 175 14.77 -13.27 -12.53
N GLY A 176 14.75 -14.59 -12.77
CA GLY A 176 14.79 -15.58 -11.70
C GLY A 176 16.08 -15.51 -10.87
N GLU A 177 17.22 -15.31 -11.52
CA GLU A 177 18.52 -15.15 -10.85
C GLU A 177 18.58 -13.86 -10.00
N LEU A 178 17.99 -12.76 -10.47
CA LEU A 178 17.83 -11.55 -9.66
C LEU A 178 17.06 -11.83 -8.36
N ILE A 179 15.88 -12.48 -8.46
CA ILE A 179 15.07 -12.81 -7.28
C ILE A 179 15.84 -13.75 -6.35
N TYR A 180 16.47 -14.79 -6.89
CA TYR A 180 17.26 -15.74 -6.12
C TYR A 180 18.39 -15.05 -5.36
N ASN A 181 19.19 -14.22 -6.03
CA ASN A 181 20.30 -13.50 -5.41
C ASN A 181 19.82 -12.49 -4.37
N TRP A 182 18.69 -11.83 -4.61
CA TRP A 182 18.10 -10.93 -3.61
C TRP A 182 17.65 -11.67 -2.35
N VAL A 183 16.96 -12.81 -2.50
CA VAL A 183 16.54 -13.65 -1.36
C VAL A 183 17.77 -14.19 -0.62
N LYS A 184 18.77 -14.68 -1.34
CA LYS A 184 20.03 -15.17 -0.76
C LYS A 184 20.74 -14.08 0.04
N HIS A 185 20.85 -12.87 -0.51
CA HIS A 185 21.40 -11.70 0.20
C HIS A 185 20.58 -11.37 1.45
N SER A 186 19.25 -11.36 1.34
CA SER A 186 18.35 -11.08 2.46
C SER A 186 18.51 -12.10 3.59
N VAL A 187 18.62 -13.39 3.29
CA VAL A 187 18.89 -14.43 4.29
C VAL A 187 20.26 -14.23 4.95
N ALA A 188 21.28 -13.89 4.17
CA ALA A 188 22.62 -13.63 4.71
C ALA A 188 22.65 -12.41 5.64
N ARG A 189 21.86 -11.37 5.35
CA ARG A 189 21.82 -10.12 6.11
C ARG A 189 20.89 -10.16 7.32
N TYR A 190 19.71 -10.76 7.17
CA TYR A 190 18.62 -10.70 8.16
C TYR A 190 18.34 -12.04 8.86
N GLY A 191 19.00 -13.13 8.45
CA GLY A 191 18.74 -14.48 8.95
C GLY A 191 17.68 -15.24 8.13
N LYS A 192 17.60 -16.55 8.39
CA LYS A 192 16.61 -17.45 7.78
C LYS A 192 15.28 -17.42 8.51
#